data_AF-A0A2E5ED65-F1
#
_entry.id   AF-A0A2E5ED65-F1
#
_cell.length_a   1.000
_cell.length_b   1.000
_cell.length_c   1.000
_cell.angle_alpha   90.00
_cell.angle_beta   90.00
_cell.angle_gamma   90.00
#
_symmetry.space_group_name_H-M   'P 1'
#
loop_
_entity.id
_entity.type
_entity.pdbx_description
1 polymer ?
#
loop_
_entity_poly.entity_id
_entity_poly.type
_entity_poly.pdbx_seq_one_letter_code
_entity_poly.pdbx_strand_id
1 'polypeptide(L)'
;MSKTSENTQVLSVFAQIMQALGFVIIIIGAVILIVTLIEEFSNLGGADEETKAIEWMAIIASGATLFYGMMLAAIGQVLACIRSITIDVNKMANSD
;
A
#
# COMPACT_ATOMS: atom_id res chain seq x y z
N MET A 1 -31.67 -8.49 -2.68
CA MET A 1 -30.56 -7.56 -2.37
C MET A 1 -31.14 -6.17 -2.23
N SER A 2 -30.79 -5.41 -1.18
CA SER A 2 -31.23 -4.01 -1.08
C SER A 2 -30.52 -3.17 -2.14
N LYS A 3 -31.19 -2.17 -2.73
CA LYS A 3 -30.60 -1.25 -3.75
C LYS A 3 -29.25 -0.65 -3.30
N THR A 4 -29.06 -0.49 -2.00
CA THR A 4 -27.84 0.05 -1.39
C THR A 4 -26.63 -0.89 -1.53
N SER A 5 -26.85 -2.21 -1.58
CA SER A 5 -25.80 -3.21 -1.84
C SER A 5 -25.28 -3.13 -3.28
N GLU A 6 -26.15 -2.85 -4.26
CA GLU A 6 -25.76 -2.65 -5.66
C GLU A 6 -25.01 -1.32 -5.83
N ASN A 7 -25.52 -0.24 -5.23
CA ASN A 7 -24.91 1.08 -5.33
C ASN A 7 -23.52 1.17 -4.67
N THR A 8 -23.24 0.34 -3.66
CA THR A 8 -21.94 0.29 -2.98
C THR A 8 -20.95 -0.69 -3.62
N GLN A 9 -21.33 -1.37 -4.70
CA GLN A 9 -20.44 -2.30 -5.40
C GLN A 9 -19.23 -1.59 -6.02
N VAL A 10 -19.42 -0.40 -6.58
CA VAL A 10 -18.34 0.43 -7.13
C VAL A 10 -17.31 0.79 -6.06
N LEU A 11 -17.77 1.10 -4.84
CA LEU A 11 -16.91 1.42 -3.70
C LEU A 11 -16.07 0.20 -3.28
N SER A 12 -16.63 -1.00 -3.37
CA SER A 12 -15.90 -2.25 -3.11
C SER A 12 -14.79 -2.50 -4.12
N VAL A 13 -15.08 -2.28 -5.41
CA VAL A 13 -14.10 -2.48 -6.49
C VAL A 13 -12.96 -1.46 -6.36
N PHE A 14 -13.28 -0.19 -6.10
CA PHE A 14 -12.27 0.84 -5.84
C PHE A 14 -11.39 0.52 -4.63
N ALA A 15 -11.99 0.07 -3.52
CA ALA A 15 -11.24 -0.33 -2.33
C ALA A 15 -10.24 -1.45 -2.63
N GLN A 16 -10.66 -2.48 -3.38
CA GLN A 16 -9.81 -3.60 -3.78
C GLN A 16 -8.67 -3.15 -4.70
N ILE A 17 -8.96 -2.28 -5.69
CA ILE A 17 -7.94 -1.75 -6.61
C ILE A 17 -6.89 -0.94 -5.84
N MET A 18 -7.32 -0.02 -4.97
CA MET A 18 -6.42 0.81 -4.17
C MET A 18 -5.54 -0.04 -3.24
N GLN A 19 -6.12 -1.07 -2.64
CA GLN A 19 -5.39 -2.01 -1.80
C GLN A 19 -4.37 -2.83 -2.60
N ALA A 20 -4.77 -3.35 -3.77
CA ALA A 20 -3.88 -4.10 -4.65
C ALA A 20 -2.72 -3.25 -5.15
N LEU A 21 -2.98 -2.01 -5.58
CA LEU A 21 -1.95 -1.07 -6.01
C LEU A 21 -0.99 -0.72 -4.86
N GLY A 22 -1.52 -0.49 -3.66
CA GLY A 22 -0.70 -0.27 -2.46
C GLY A 22 0.25 -1.43 -2.19
N PHE A 23 -0.25 -2.68 -2.26
CA PHE A 23 0.59 -3.86 -2.09
C PHE A 23 1.65 -4.02 -3.18
N VAL A 24 1.30 -3.76 -4.45
CA VAL A 24 2.28 -3.80 -5.54
C VAL A 24 3.43 -2.83 -5.29
N ILE A 25 3.12 -1.61 -4.87
CA ILE A 25 4.13 -0.59 -4.56
C ILE A 25 4.98 -0.99 -3.36
N ILE A 26 4.39 -1.58 -2.31
CA ILE A 26 5.14 -2.12 -1.17
C ILE A 26 6.11 -3.21 -1.64
N ILE A 27 5.66 -4.14 -2.48
CA ILE A 27 6.52 -5.24 -2.99
C ILE A 27 7.71 -4.66 -3.76
N ILE A 28 7.46 -3.68 -4.64
CA ILE A 28 8.54 -3.02 -5.41
C ILE A 28 9.53 -2.35 -4.46
N GLY A 29 9.06 -1.56 -3.49
CA GLY A 29 9.92 -0.91 -2.50
C GLY A 29 10.74 -1.92 -1.68
N ALA A 30 10.13 -3.05 -1.29
CA ALA A 30 10.79 -4.09 -0.53
C ALA A 30 11.90 -4.79 -1.34
N VAL A 31 11.64 -5.08 -2.62
CA VAL A 31 12.65 -5.67 -3.51
C VAL A 31 13.85 -4.73 -3.67
N ILE A 32 13.62 -3.43 -3.90
CA ILE A 32 14.69 -2.43 -4.01
C ILE A 32 15.52 -2.41 -2.72
N LEU A 33 14.86 -2.33 -1.56
CA LEU A 33 15.54 -2.33 -0.26
C LEU A 33 16.40 -3.60 -0.06
N ILE A 34 15.85 -4.78 -0.38
CA ILE A 34 16.58 -6.05 -0.25
C ILE A 34 17.82 -6.08 -1.16
N VAL A 35 17.69 -5.65 -2.41
CA VAL A 35 18.82 -5.62 -3.36
C VAL A 35 19.90 -4.65 -2.86
N THR A 36 19.52 -3.45 -2.44
CA THR A 36 20.48 -2.46 -1.91
C THR A 36 21.18 -2.96 -0.65
N LEU A 37 20.47 -3.65 0.25
CA LEU A 37 21.11 -4.25 1.43
C LEU A 37 22.06 -5.38 1.06
N ILE A 38 21.71 -6.24 0.09
CA ILE A 38 22.60 -7.31 -0.39
C ILE A 38 23.88 -6.72 -0.99
N GLU A 39 23.75 -5.66 -1.79
CA GLU A 39 24.89 -4.94 -2.37
C GLU A 39 25.77 -4.35 -1.27
N GLU A 40 25.19 -3.66 -0.29
CA GLU A 40 25.90 -3.09 0.87
C GLU A 40 26.66 -4.17 1.65
N PHE A 41 26.01 -5.32 1.94
CA PHE A 41 26.66 -6.44 2.62
C PHE A 41 27.77 -7.09 1.79
N SER A 42 27.63 -7.13 0.47
CA SER A 42 28.67 -7.66 -0.43
C SER A 42 29.87 -6.73 -0.59
N ASN A 43 29.66 -5.41 -0.42
CA ASN A 43 30.65 -4.35 -0.63
C ASN A 43 31.33 -3.86 0.66
N LEU A 44 31.08 -4.51 1.80
CA LEU A 44 31.60 -4.17 3.14
C LEU A 44 33.13 -4.04 3.29
N GLY A 45 33.92 -4.22 2.22
CA GLY A 45 35.38 -4.15 2.23
C GLY A 45 36.04 -3.16 1.26
N GLY A 46 35.31 -2.42 0.42
CA GLY A 46 35.98 -1.63 -0.64
C GLY A 46 35.22 -0.51 -1.35
N ALA A 47 34.00 -0.14 -0.94
CA ALA A 47 33.25 0.91 -1.63
C ALA A 47 33.73 2.34 -1.30
N ASP A 48 33.98 3.13 -2.36
CA ASP A 48 34.27 4.58 -2.30
C ASP A 48 33.12 5.37 -1.66
N GLU A 49 33.43 6.51 -1.03
CA GLU A 49 32.44 7.39 -0.37
C GLU A 49 31.28 7.81 -1.29
N GLU A 50 31.55 7.99 -2.59
CA GLU A 50 30.55 8.38 -3.58
C GLU A 50 29.53 7.25 -3.84
N THR A 51 29.98 5.99 -3.79
CA THR A 51 29.10 4.81 -3.98
C THR A 51 28.19 4.63 -2.77
N LYS A 52 28.72 4.85 -1.56
CA LYS A 52 27.94 4.81 -0.31
C LYS A 52 26.84 5.87 -0.28
N ALA A 53 27.10 7.07 -0.80
CA ALA A 53 26.08 8.13 -0.88
C ALA A 53 24.90 7.73 -1.79
N ILE A 54 25.17 7.03 -2.89
CA ILE A 54 24.14 6.52 -3.80
C ILE A 54 23.33 5.41 -3.15
N GLU A 55 23.98 4.46 -2.45
CA GLU A 55 23.32 3.39 -1.69
C GLU A 55 22.38 3.94 -0.61
N TRP A 56 22.83 4.94 0.16
CA TRP A 56 21.99 5.60 1.17
C TRP A 56 20.77 6.30 0.58
N MET A 57 20.91 6.96 -0.58
CA MET A 57 19.78 7.58 -1.28
C MET A 57 18.78 6.53 -1.78
N ALA A 58 19.26 5.37 -2.25
CA ALA A 58 18.41 4.27 -2.66
C ALA A 58 17.61 3.67 -1.48
N ILE A 59 18.23 3.52 -0.31
CA ILE A 59 17.55 3.09 0.92
C ILE A 59 16.44 4.08 1.30
N ILE A 60 16.73 5.38 1.33
CA ILE A 60 15.73 6.41 1.67
C ILE A 60 14.57 6.40 0.65
N ALA A 61 14.88 6.31 -0.64
CA ALA A 61 13.88 6.25 -1.71
C ALA A 61 13.01 4.98 -1.61
N SER A 62 13.60 3.83 -1.25
CA SER A 62 12.87 2.59 -1.02
C SER A 62 11.94 2.70 0.19
N GLY A 63 12.38 3.34 1.28
CA GLY A 63 11.58 3.62 2.47
C GLY A 63 10.38 4.52 2.16
N ALA A 64 10.59 5.57 1.36
CA ALA A 64 9.50 6.42 0.88
C ALA A 64 8.51 5.64 0.02
N THR A 65 8.99 4.79 -0.88
CA THR A 65 8.15 3.94 -1.75
C THR A 65 7.28 2.98 -0.93
N LEU A 66 7.88 2.32 0.08
CA LEU A 66 7.17 1.47 1.03
C LEU A 66 6.07 2.26 1.78
N PHE A 67 6.39 3.46 2.25
CA PHE A 67 5.44 4.33 2.94
C PHE A 67 4.25 4.73 2.05
N TYR A 68 4.50 5.14 0.80
CA TYR A 68 3.43 5.47 -0.14
C TYR A 68 2.55 4.27 -0.48
N GLY A 69 3.15 3.09 -0.64
CA GLY A 69 2.40 1.85 -0.84
C GLY A 69 1.49 1.51 0.36
N MET A 70 1.99 1.67 1.59
CA MET A 70 1.17 1.51 2.80
C MET A 70 0.02 2.52 2.87
N MET A 71 0.29 3.78 2.51
CA MET A 71 -0.73 4.83 2.51
C MET A 71 -1.86 4.52 1.52
N LEU A 72 -1.53 4.07 0.30
CA LEU A 72 -2.52 3.64 -0.68
C LEU A 72 -3.32 2.43 -0.22
N ALA A 73 -2.66 1.45 0.39
CA ALA A 73 -3.33 0.29 0.96
C ALA A 73 -4.30 0.68 2.08
N ALA A 74 -3.90 1.61 2.95
CA ALA A 74 -4.73 2.14 4.03
C ALA A 74 -5.97 2.89 3.49
N ILE A 75 -5.83 3.67 2.41
CA ILE A 75 -6.98 4.32 1.75
C ILE A 75 -7.98 3.27 1.24
N GLY A 76 -7.50 2.18 0.64
CA GLY A 76 -8.36 1.06 0.23
C GLY A 76 -9.15 0.47 1.41
N GLN A 77 -8.50 0.28 2.56
CA GLN A 77 -9.15 -0.20 3.79
C GLN A 77 -10.19 0.78 4.34
N VAL A 78 -9.93 2.08 4.28
CA VAL A 78 -10.91 3.10 4.69
C VAL A 78 -12.17 3.05 3.80
N LEU A 79 -12.01 2.91 2.48
CA LEU A 79 -13.15 2.79 1.56
C LEU A 79 -13.97 1.52 1.83
N ALA A 80 -13.31 0.40 2.14
CA ALA A 80 -13.98 -0.83 2.56
C ALA A 80 -14.76 -0.65 3.88
N CYS A 81 -14.19 0.09 4.84
CA CYS A 81 -14.84 0.42 6.10
C CYS A 81 -16.10 1.29 5.89
N ILE A 82 -16.00 2.34 5.07
CA ILE A 82 -17.14 3.21 4.71
C ILE A 82 -18.26 2.38 4.08
N ARG A 83 -17.92 1.44 3.18
CA ARG A 83 -18.88 0.51 2.59
C ARG A 83 -19.58 -0.33 3.65
N SER A 84 -18.83 -0.91 4.60
CA SER A 84 -19.41 -1.74 5.67
C SER A 84 -20.42 -0.94 6.50
N ILE A 85 -20.01 0.24 6.97
CA ILE A 85 -20.88 1.14 7.74
C ILE A 85 -22.15 1.48 6.96
N THR A 86 -22.02 1.81 5.67
CA THR A 86 -23.17 2.16 4.82
C THR A 86 -24.17 1.01 4.69
N ILE A 87 -23.68 -0.22 4.53
CA ILE A 87 -24.53 -1.42 4.44
C ILE A 87 -25.24 -1.67 5.76
N ASP A 88 -24.53 -1.56 6.88
CA ASP A 88 -25.07 -1.86 8.21
C ASP A 88 -26.10 -0.81 8.65
N VAL A 89 -25.84 0.47 8.42
CA VAL A 89 -26.82 1.55 8.65
C VAL A 89 -28.07 1.33 7.81
N ASN A 90 -27.92 0.97 6.53
CA ASN A 90 -29.07 0.71 5.67
C ASN A 90 -29.85 -0.55 6.10
N LYS A 91 -29.20 -1.56 6.66
CA LYS A 91 -29.92 -2.69 7.26
C LYS A 91 -30.74 -2.22 8.46
N MET A 92 -30.12 -1.51 9.41
CA MET A 92 -30.80 -1.02 10.60
C MET A 92 -32.01 -0.13 10.27
N ALA A 93 -31.87 0.76 9.27
CA ALA A 93 -32.95 1.66 8.86
C ALA A 93 -34.12 0.96 8.13
N ASN A 94 -33.93 -0.25 7.61
CA ASN A 94 -34.96 -1.03 6.91
C ASN A 94 -35.29 -2.34 7.65
N SER A 95 -34.96 -2.44 8.95
CA SER A 95 -35.24 -3.61 9.80
C SER A 95 -36.55 -3.51 10.60
N ASP A 96 -37.37 -2.48 10.32
CA ASP A 96 -38.77 -2.38 10.77
C ASP A 96 -39.72 -2.97 9.71
#